data_AF-D0SGN5-F1
#
_entry.id   AF-D0SGN5-F1
#
_cell.length_a   1.000
_cell.length_b   1.000
_cell.length_c   1.000
_cell.angle_alpha   90.00
_cell.angle_beta   90.00
_cell.angle_gamma   90.00
#
_symmetry.space_group_name_H-M   'P 1'
#
loop_
_entity.id
_entity.type
_entity.pdbx_description
1 polymer ?
#
loop_
_entity_poly.entity_id
_entity_poly.type
_entity_poly.pdbx_seq_one_letter_code
_entity_poly.pdbx_strand_id
1 'polypeptide(L)'
;MPYLRALSAGQTVHQTVELVKAVRLQDDTTPIVFMTYLNPIMQYGFEKLVVHTENLIDGILILDAPYEYREQFKLRLTEKTCI
;
A
#
# COMPACT_ATOMS: atom_id res chain seq x y z
N MET A 1 -8.02 -17.59 -9.37
CA MET A 1 -7.06 -16.47 -9.21
C MET A 1 -6.90 -16.14 -7.72
N PRO A 2 -5.67 -15.89 -7.23
CA PRO A 2 -5.38 -15.71 -5.81
C PRO A 2 -6.10 -14.50 -5.17
N TYR A 3 -6.23 -13.37 -5.88
CA TYR A 3 -6.92 -12.19 -5.35
C TYR A 3 -8.42 -12.45 -5.08
N LEU A 4 -9.09 -13.25 -5.92
CA LEU A 4 -10.50 -13.61 -5.72
C LEU A 4 -10.71 -14.38 -4.42
N ARG A 5 -9.77 -15.26 -4.05
CA ARG A 5 -9.85 -16.01 -2.79
C ARG A 5 -9.73 -15.08 -1.58
N ALA A 6 -8.81 -14.11 -1.64
CA ALA A 6 -8.65 -13.12 -0.59
C ALA A 6 -9.91 -12.24 -0.44
N LEU A 7 -10.47 -11.77 -1.55
CA LEU A 7 -11.71 -10.99 -1.54
C LEU A 7 -12.91 -11.80 -1.03
N SER A 8 -13.04 -13.07 -1.43
CA SER A 8 -14.07 -13.97 -0.89
C SER A 8 -13.91 -14.23 0.61
N ALA A 9 -12.69 -14.18 1.14
CA ALA A 9 -12.40 -14.26 2.58
C ALA A 9 -12.58 -12.91 3.31
N GLY A 10 -13.03 -11.86 2.61
CA GLY A 10 -13.32 -10.55 3.19
C GLY A 10 -12.08 -9.67 3.39
N GLN A 11 -10.98 -9.91 2.67
CA GLN A 11 -9.79 -9.07 2.80
C GLN A 11 -10.02 -7.61 2.41
N THR A 12 -9.38 -6.71 3.14
CA THR A 12 -9.48 -5.25 2.99
C THR A 12 -8.11 -4.59 3.06
N VAL A 13 -8.00 -3.36 2.56
CA VAL A 13 -6.77 -2.56 2.67
C VAL A 13 -6.33 -2.41 4.14
N HIS A 14 -7.29 -2.19 5.04
CA HIS A 14 -7.02 -2.09 6.48
C HIS A 14 -6.36 -3.37 7.03
N GLN A 15 -6.94 -4.53 6.75
CA GLN A 15 -6.42 -5.81 7.21
C GLN A 15 -5.05 -6.14 6.61
N THR A 16 -4.78 -5.73 5.36
CA THR A 16 -3.45 -5.84 4.76
C THR A 16 -2.41 -5.01 5.51
N VAL A 17 -2.76 -3.80 5.95
CA VAL A 17 -1.86 -2.98 6.77
C VAL A 17 -1.60 -3.63 8.14
N GLU A 18 -2.64 -4.13 8.81
CA GLU A 18 -2.48 -4.85 10.09
C GLU A 18 -1.64 -6.13 9.94
N LEU A 19 -1.76 -6.83 8.81
CA LEU A 19 -0.91 -7.97 8.49
C LEU A 19 0.57 -7.56 8.41
N VAL A 20 0.88 -6.44 7.73
CA VAL A 20 2.27 -5.96 7.67
C VAL A 20 2.79 -5.56 9.04
N LYS A 21 1.97 -4.92 9.89
CA LYS A 21 2.38 -4.63 11.28
C LYS A 21 2.79 -5.90 12.01
N ALA A 22 1.98 -6.97 11.88
CA ALA A 22 2.29 -8.25 12.49
C ALA A 22 3.58 -8.89 11.94
N VAL A 23 3.85 -8.73 10.63
CA VAL A 23 5.11 -9.17 10.02
C VAL A 23 6.30 -8.38 10.58
N ARG A 24 6.18 -7.05 10.70
CA ARG A 24 7.25 -6.18 11.24
C ARG A 24 7.59 -6.45 12.69
N LEU A 25 6.69 -7.07 13.47
CA LEU A 25 7.00 -7.54 14.83
C LEU A 25 7.96 -8.75 14.85
N GLN A 26 8.06 -9.48 13.73
CA GLN A 26 8.89 -10.68 13.62
C GLN A 26 10.11 -10.47 12.72
N ASP A 27 10.00 -9.58 11.73
CA ASP A 27 11.07 -9.22 10.79
C ASP A 27 10.98 -7.74 10.42
N ASP A 28 11.90 -6.95 10.95
CA ASP A 28 12.01 -5.52 10.73
C ASP A 28 13.02 -5.16 9.62
N THR A 29 13.68 -6.14 9.02
CA THR A 29 14.77 -5.92 8.07
C THR A 29 14.37 -6.16 6.61
N THR A 30 13.47 -7.12 6.35
CA THR A 30 13.08 -7.47 4.99
C THR A 30 12.28 -6.34 4.33
N PRO A 31 12.66 -5.85 3.13
CA PRO A 31 11.89 -4.82 2.45
C PRO A 31 10.50 -5.30 2.03
N ILE A 32 9.46 -4.50 2.28
CA ILE A 32 8.06 -4.80 1.94
C ILE A 32 7.53 -3.74 0.99
N VAL A 33 6.98 -4.18 -0.15
CA VAL A 33 6.37 -3.30 -1.15
C VAL A 33 4.91 -3.68 -1.33
N PHE A 34 4.02 -2.68 -1.30
CA PHE A 34 2.62 -2.86 -1.65
C PHE A 34 2.40 -2.77 -3.15
N MET A 35 1.65 -3.71 -3.71
CA MET A 35 1.18 -3.65 -5.08
C MET A 35 -0.33 -3.50 -5.09
N THR A 36 -0.84 -2.45 -5.74
CA THR A 36 -2.26 -2.11 -5.70
C THR A 36 -2.73 -1.46 -7.00
N TYR A 37 -4.03 -1.21 -7.05
CA TYR A 37 -4.69 -0.35 -8.02
C TYR A 37 -5.11 0.96 -7.35
N LEU A 38 -5.37 1.98 -8.14
CA LEU A 38 -5.71 3.33 -7.69
C LEU A 38 -7.03 3.35 -6.92
N ASN A 39 -8.03 2.62 -7.41
CA ASN A 39 -9.38 2.65 -6.85
C ASN A 39 -9.45 2.21 -5.36
N PRO A 40 -8.87 1.05 -4.95
CA PRO A 40 -8.80 0.68 -3.53
C PRO A 40 -8.16 1.74 -2.64
N ILE A 41 -7.12 2.43 -3.11
CA ILE A 41 -6.44 3.49 -2.35
C ILE A 41 -7.32 4.73 -2.22
N MET A 42 -8.00 5.13 -3.30
CA MET A 42 -8.94 6.24 -3.29
C MET A 42 -10.11 6.00 -2.34
N GLN A 43 -10.66 4.78 -2.33
CA GLN A 43 -11.75 4.39 -1.42
C GLN A 43 -11.31 4.33 0.05
N TYR A 44 -10.11 3.83 0.32
CA TYR A 44 -9.56 3.79 1.67
C TYR A 44 -9.17 5.18 2.19
N GLY A 45 -8.78 6.08 1.29
CA GLY A 45 -8.26 7.40 1.58
C GLY A 45 -6.74 7.38 1.55
N PHE A 46 -6.18 8.15 0.61
CA PHE A 46 -4.74 8.15 0.38
C PHE A 46 -3.93 8.62 1.61
N GLU A 47 -4.33 9.71 2.25
CA GLU A 47 -3.64 10.23 3.44
C GLU A 47 -3.66 9.22 4.60
N LYS A 48 -4.80 8.55 4.78
CA LYS A 48 -4.94 7.48 5.78
C LYS A 48 -4.00 6.32 5.48
N LEU A 49 -3.85 5.95 4.21
CA LEU A 49 -2.90 4.92 3.81
C LEU A 49 -1.48 5.32 4.20
N VAL A 50 -1.03 6.50 3.75
CA VAL A 50 0.34 6.96 4.00
C VAL A 50 0.66 6.95 5.49
N VAL A 51 -0.22 7.52 6.33
CA VAL A 51 -0.04 7.54 7.79
C VAL A 51 -0.04 6.12 8.37
N HIS A 52 -0.97 5.26 7.96
CA HIS A 52 -1.06 3.91 8.52
C HIS A 52 0.06 2.97 8.06
N THR A 53 0.70 3.25 6.92
CA THR A 53 1.82 2.47 6.39
C THR A 53 3.18 3.10 6.65
N GLU A 54 3.21 4.26 7.32
CA GLU A 54 4.45 4.97 7.64
C GLU A 54 5.40 4.04 8.41
N ASN A 55 6.63 3.90 7.90
CA ASN A 55 7.67 2.99 8.43
C ASN A 55 7.34 1.49 8.40
N LEU A 56 6.20 1.07 7.85
CA LEU A 56 5.84 -0.34 7.72
C LEU A 56 6.23 -0.92 6.36
N ILE A 57 6.20 -0.10 5.32
CA ILE A 57 6.51 -0.48 3.95
C ILE A 57 7.60 0.42 3.38
N ASP A 58 8.36 -0.13 2.45
CA ASP A 58 9.46 0.54 1.77
C ASP A 58 9.02 1.15 0.44
N GLY A 59 7.86 0.73 -0.09
CA GLY A 59 7.29 1.29 -1.30
C GLY A 59 5.87 0.85 -1.60
N ILE A 60 5.25 1.54 -2.56
CA ILE A 60 3.93 1.23 -3.10
C ILE A 60 4.01 1.33 -4.63
N LEU A 61 3.60 0.27 -5.32
CA LEU A 61 3.42 0.20 -6.76
C LEU A 61 1.93 0.27 -7.10
N ILE A 62 1.53 1.25 -7.91
CA ILE A 62 0.14 1.44 -8.36
C ILE A 62 0.07 1.16 -9.86
N LEU A 63 -0.58 0.04 -10.22
CA LEU A 63 -0.49 -0.52 -11.57
C LEU A 63 -1.22 0.28 -12.66
N ASP A 64 -2.27 0.99 -12.28
CA ASP A 64 -3.19 1.72 -13.17
C ASP A 64 -3.15 3.24 -12.96
N ALA A 65 -2.15 3.76 -12.23
CA ALA A 65 -2.01 5.20 -12.02
C ALA A 65 -1.61 5.91 -13.33
N PRO A 66 -2.43 6.86 -13.83
CA PRO A 66 -2.02 7.72 -14.94
C PRO A 66 -0.82 8.59 -14.56
N TYR A 67 -0.02 9.00 -15.54
CA TYR A 67 1.16 9.84 -15.33
C TYR A 67 0.87 11.12 -14.53
N GLU A 68 -0.30 11.72 -14.72
CA GLU A 68 -0.75 12.94 -14.04
C GLU A 68 -0.80 12.80 -12.50
N TYR A 69 -1.04 11.59 -11.99
CA TYR A 69 -1.12 11.33 -10.55
C TYR A 69 0.26 11.24 -9.89
N ARG A 70 1.33 11.10 -10.67
CA ARG A 70 2.69 10.90 -10.14
C ARG A 70 3.12 12.02 -9.20
N GLU A 71 2.85 13.27 -9.56
CA GLU A 71 3.20 14.43 -8.72
C GLU A 71 2.37 14.47 -7.43
N GLN A 72 1.10 14.07 -7.48
CA GLN A 72 0.23 13.98 -6.31
C GLN A 72 0.69 12.91 -5.32
N PHE A 73 1.23 11.80 -5.82
CA PHE A 73 1.80 10.73 -5.01
C PHE A 73 3.18 11.09 -4.46
N LYS A 74 4.06 11.69 -5.29
CA LYS A 74 5.38 12.18 -4.86
C LYS A 74 5.34 13.25 -3.79
N LEU A 75 4.37 14.17 -3.84
CA LEU A 75 4.26 15.23 -2.83
C LEU A 75 4.00 14.67 -1.43
N ARG A 76 3.43 13.46 -1.36
CA ARG A 76 2.94 12.86 -0.11
C ARG A 76 3.70 11.61 0.32
N LEU A 77 4.47 10.99 -0.58
CA LEU A 77 5.38 9.88 -0.30
C LEU A 77 6.80 10.40 -0.53
N THR A 78 7.64 10.37 0.51
CA THR A 78 9.05 10.80 0.42
C THR A 78 9.80 10.09 -0.72
N GLU A 79 10.85 10.72 -1.25
CA GLU A 79 11.53 10.43 -2.53
C GLU A 79 12.00 8.97 -2.79
N LYS A 80 11.86 8.06 -1.83
CA LYS A 80 12.26 6.65 -1.92
C LYS A 80 11.20 5.72 -2.52
N THR A 81 9.99 6.20 -2.82
CA THR A 81 8.92 5.33 -3.36
C THR A 81 8.94 5.26 -4.89
N CYS A 82 9.17 4.06 -5.43
CA CYS A 82 9.01 3.79 -6.87
C CYS A 82 7.53 3.75 -7.26
N ILE A 83 7.10 4.74 -8.04
CA ILE A 83 5.79 4.81 -8.71
C ILE A 83 6.03 4.68 -10.21
#